data_AF-A0A1F3WX86-F1
#
_entry.id   AF-A0A1F3WX86-F1
#
_cell.length_a   1.000
_cell.length_b   1.000
_cell.length_c   1.000
_cell.angle_alpha   90.00
_cell.angle_beta   90.00
_cell.angle_gamma   90.00
#
_symmetry.space_group_name_H-M   'P 1'
#
loop_
_entity.id
_entity.type
_entity.pdbx_description
1 polymer ?
#
loop_
_entity_poly.entity_id
_entity_poly.type
_entity_poly.pdbx_seq_one_letter_code
_entity_poly.pdbx_strand_id
1 'polypeptide(L)'
;MVENDFGSSSGKAVNRGSLEYFENFGEEFVNRVVDKASSADHVMDMGAGNAIFARDLAGQTPGDYGQQPRLQKRILDAIPKVTAISYKTQHPISNFDGFTLLTGRFFEDIPSEELIQSYGEVSVFTDFWGVMAYTKTPHLVLKKVLKIAQNDFIYFLKVSSVRSSLNDSTVLLQNGVEISLVDWFKTIPGLEISMINLESFGEAIAITANNKEFVEIPLLELISINDNVMPPARKFKVVVGKI
;
A
#
# COMPACT_ATOMS: atom_id res chain seq x y z
N MET A 1 -11.24 15.10 -24.48
CA MET A 1 -10.28 15.26 -23.38
C MET A 1 -11.09 15.68 -22.17
N VAL A 2 -11.30 14.78 -21.22
CA VAL A 2 -12.00 15.08 -19.98
C VAL A 2 -10.92 15.37 -18.95
N GLU A 3 -10.82 16.63 -18.54
CA GLU A 3 -9.93 17.05 -17.45
C GLU A 3 -10.37 16.34 -16.17
N ASN A 4 -9.45 15.59 -15.57
CA ASN A 4 -9.62 15.02 -14.24
C ASN A 4 -9.50 16.16 -13.23
N ASP A 5 -10.61 16.85 -12.98
CA ASP A 5 -10.71 17.85 -11.93
C ASP A 5 -10.79 17.12 -10.59
N PHE A 6 -9.61 16.78 -10.04
CA PHE A 6 -9.49 16.40 -8.64
C PHE A 6 -9.88 17.63 -7.83
N GLY A 7 -11.09 17.57 -7.27
CA GLY A 7 -11.70 18.64 -6.48
C GLY A 7 -10.70 19.37 -5.60
N SER A 8 -10.81 20.70 -5.64
CA SER A 8 -10.02 21.67 -4.90
C SER A 8 -10.07 21.40 -3.40
N SER A 9 -9.17 20.56 -2.91
CA SER A 9 -8.62 20.70 -1.58
C SER A 9 -7.18 21.12 -1.78
N SER A 10 -6.71 22.09 -1.00
CA SER A 10 -5.31 22.51 -0.96
C SER A 10 -4.44 21.30 -0.58
N GLY A 11 -4.05 20.51 -1.58
CA GLY A 11 -3.39 19.21 -1.42
C GLY A 11 -1.99 19.39 -0.89
N LYS A 12 -1.87 19.50 0.44
CA LYS A 12 -0.63 19.27 1.16
C LYS A 12 -0.30 17.79 0.99
N ALA A 13 0.85 17.46 0.42
CA ALA A 13 1.34 16.07 0.48
C ALA A 13 1.40 15.62 1.94
N VAL A 14 1.02 14.39 2.21
CA VAL A 14 0.99 13.88 3.59
C VAL A 14 2.42 13.52 4.01
N ASN A 15 2.83 13.98 5.18
CA ASN A 15 4.09 13.63 5.81
C ASN A 15 3.81 12.49 6.78
N ARG A 16 4.38 11.31 6.52
CA ARG A 16 4.28 10.16 7.42
C ARG A 16 5.66 9.55 7.62
N GLY A 17 6.08 9.45 8.87
CA GLY A 17 7.32 8.78 9.25
C GLY A 17 7.08 7.31 9.63
N SER A 18 8.14 6.50 9.69
CA SER A 18 8.14 5.13 10.18
C SER A 18 7.52 4.93 11.55
N LEU A 19 7.54 5.88 12.49
CA LEU A 19 6.86 5.72 13.78
C LEU A 19 5.37 5.54 13.55
N GLU A 20 4.78 6.37 12.69
CA GLU A 20 3.38 6.24 12.32
C GLU A 20 3.13 4.88 11.64
N TYR A 21 4.01 4.42 10.75
CA TYR A 21 3.86 3.10 10.11
C TYR A 21 3.98 1.96 11.13
N PHE A 22 4.94 2.01 12.06
CA PHE A 22 5.12 1.01 13.11
C PHE A 22 3.91 0.96 14.05
N GLU A 23 3.38 2.11 14.44
CA GLU A 23 2.19 2.22 15.26
C GLU A 23 0.92 1.76 14.54
N ASN A 24 0.84 1.95 13.21
CA ASN A 24 -0.36 1.64 12.40
C ASN A 24 -0.36 0.25 11.73
N PHE A 25 0.78 -0.44 11.70
CA PHE A 25 0.91 -1.79 11.16
C PHE A 25 1.43 -2.82 12.18
N GLY A 26 1.82 -2.37 13.38
CA GLY A 26 2.11 -3.25 14.51
C GLY A 26 3.41 -4.05 14.40
N GLU A 27 3.55 -5.02 15.30
CA GLU A 27 4.81 -5.76 15.51
C GLU A 27 5.21 -6.60 14.30
N GLU A 28 4.28 -7.23 13.58
CA GLU A 28 4.63 -8.03 12.39
C GLU A 28 5.27 -7.16 11.30
N PHE A 29 4.82 -5.92 11.15
CA PHE A 29 5.44 -4.98 10.22
C PHE A 29 6.87 -4.62 10.64
N VAL A 30 7.08 -4.34 11.93
CA VAL A 30 8.43 -4.13 12.49
C VAL A 30 9.30 -5.36 12.24
N ASN A 31 8.79 -6.56 12.52
CA ASN A 31 9.53 -7.80 12.31
C ASN A 31 9.95 -7.98 10.85
N ARG A 32 9.09 -7.62 9.90
CA ARG A 32 9.34 -7.78 8.46
C ARG A 32 10.31 -6.73 7.90
N VAL A 33 10.15 -5.47 8.30
CA VAL A 33 10.90 -4.34 7.75
C VAL A 33 12.18 -4.02 8.52
N VAL A 34 12.27 -4.44 9.78
CA VAL A 34 13.38 -4.10 10.68
C VAL A 34 14.16 -5.33 11.13
N ASP A 35 13.49 -6.43 11.51
CA ASP A 35 14.18 -7.57 12.11
C ASP A 35 14.53 -8.68 11.09
N LYS A 36 13.76 -8.82 10.02
CA LYS A 36 13.97 -9.79 8.93
C LYS A 36 14.48 -9.15 7.64
N ALA A 37 14.41 -7.82 7.54
CA ALA A 37 14.87 -7.13 6.35
C ALA A 37 16.36 -7.42 6.12
N SER A 38 16.66 -7.91 4.94
CA SER A 38 17.99 -8.04 4.38
C SER A 38 18.27 -6.84 3.48
N SER A 39 19.54 -6.51 3.25
CA SER A 39 19.90 -5.59 2.16
C SER A 39 19.50 -6.11 0.76
N ALA A 40 19.16 -7.40 0.66
CA ALA A 40 18.57 -8.01 -0.53
C ALA A 40 17.06 -7.79 -0.65
N ASP A 41 16.38 -7.38 0.43
CA ASP A 41 14.94 -7.17 0.43
C ASP A 41 14.58 -5.85 -0.23
N HIS A 42 13.40 -5.85 -0.87
CA HIS A 42 12.83 -4.69 -1.52
C HIS A 42 11.48 -4.37 -0.89
N VAL A 43 11.37 -3.15 -0.36
CA VAL A 43 10.15 -2.60 0.25
C VAL A 43 9.52 -1.60 -0.70
N MET A 44 8.20 -1.67 -0.88
CA MET A 44 7.43 -0.74 -1.70
C MET A 44 6.43 0.06 -0.87
N ASP A 45 6.59 1.39 -0.82
CA ASP A 45 5.68 2.33 -0.16
C ASP A 45 4.67 2.91 -1.16
N MET A 46 3.48 2.31 -1.21
CA MET A 46 2.38 2.58 -2.13
C MET A 46 1.48 3.71 -1.63
N GLY A 47 2.05 4.87 -1.32
CA GLY A 47 1.31 5.99 -0.74
C GLY A 47 2.19 7.04 -0.09
N ALA A 48 3.39 7.23 -0.64
CA ALA A 48 4.52 7.76 0.10
C ALA A 48 4.42 9.26 0.43
N GLY A 49 3.58 10.03 -0.28
CA GLY A 49 3.49 11.48 -0.09
C GLY A 49 4.86 12.14 -0.33
N ASN A 50 5.49 12.67 0.72
CA ASN A 50 6.85 13.21 0.69
C ASN A 50 7.96 12.16 0.94
N ALA A 51 7.62 10.88 0.93
CA ALA A 51 8.52 9.74 1.05
C ALA A 51 9.42 9.76 2.30
N ILE A 52 8.94 10.32 3.41
CA ILE A 52 9.71 10.41 4.66
C ILE A 52 10.05 9.00 5.15
N PHE A 53 9.02 8.18 5.42
CA PHE A 53 9.19 6.76 5.77
C PHE A 53 10.17 6.02 4.84
N ALA A 54 9.94 6.10 3.54
CA ALA A 54 10.72 5.35 2.56
C ALA A 54 12.20 5.78 2.50
N ARG A 55 12.48 7.10 2.61
CA ARG A 55 13.86 7.62 2.61
C ARG A 55 14.60 7.24 3.89
N ASP A 56 13.90 7.21 5.00
CA ASP A 56 14.49 6.83 6.27
C ASP A 56 14.80 5.34 6.33
N LEU A 57 13.90 4.51 5.79
CA LEU A 57 14.12 3.09 5.65
C LEU A 57 15.31 2.79 4.72
N ALA A 58 15.51 3.59 3.67
CA ALA A 58 16.66 3.52 2.78
C ALA A 58 17.94 4.18 3.34
N GLY A 59 17.95 4.58 4.62
CA GLY A 59 19.16 5.04 5.32
C GLY A 59 19.60 6.46 5.02
N GLN A 60 18.78 7.30 4.36
CA GLN A 60 19.22 8.65 3.96
C GLN A 60 19.35 9.63 5.15
N THR A 61 18.58 9.43 6.22
CA THR A 61 18.65 10.17 7.49
C THR A 61 17.80 9.39 8.51
N PRO A 62 18.12 9.34 9.81
CA PRO A 62 17.11 8.96 10.79
C PRO A 62 16.08 10.10 10.81
N GLY A 63 14.92 9.91 10.20
CA GLY A 63 13.76 10.75 10.49
C GLY A 63 13.31 10.60 11.95
N ASP A 64 12.02 10.74 12.23
CA ASP A 64 11.49 10.80 13.61
C ASP A 64 11.81 9.58 14.52
N TYR A 65 12.33 8.45 14.00
CA TYR A 65 12.80 7.30 14.81
C TYR A 65 14.18 7.51 15.43
N GLY A 66 14.86 8.63 15.13
CA GLY A 66 15.99 9.09 15.94
C GLY A 66 15.64 9.27 17.43
N GLN A 67 14.34 9.32 17.76
CA GLN A 67 13.84 9.28 19.14
C GLN A 67 13.68 7.87 19.72
N GLN A 68 13.87 6.80 18.93
CA GLN A 68 13.83 5.40 19.36
C GLN A 68 15.13 4.66 18.98
N PRO A 69 16.19 4.75 19.82
CA PRO A 69 17.52 4.21 19.50
C PRO A 69 17.56 2.72 19.15
N ARG A 70 16.61 1.91 19.65
CA ARG A 70 16.49 0.49 19.33
C ARG A 70 16.06 0.26 17.88
N LEU A 71 15.09 1.02 17.38
CA LEU A 71 14.63 0.93 15.99
C LEU A 71 15.69 1.48 15.05
N GLN A 72 16.32 2.59 15.42
CA GLN A 72 17.42 3.18 14.67
C GLN A 72 18.58 2.20 14.47
N LYS A 73 19.03 1.53 15.55
CA LYS A 73 20.12 0.56 15.47
C LYS A 73 19.78 -0.61 14.54
N ARG A 74 18.57 -1.15 14.63
CA ARG A 74 18.15 -2.32 13.84
C ARG A 74 18.02 -2.01 12.35
N ILE A 75 17.49 -0.84 11.99
CA ILE A 75 17.40 -0.40 10.58
C ILE A 75 18.80 -0.23 9.97
N LEU A 76 19.77 0.26 10.74
CA LEU A 76 21.14 0.46 10.25
C LEU A 76 21.91 -0.85 10.02
N ASP A 77 21.52 -1.94 10.69
CA ASP A 77 22.18 -3.25 10.55
C ASP A 77 21.82 -3.93 9.20
N ALA A 78 20.66 -3.59 8.60
CA ALA A 78 20.26 -4.06 7.28
C ALA A 78 19.33 -3.04 6.56
N ILE A 79 19.91 -2.26 5.65
CA ILE A 79 19.19 -1.25 4.88
C ILE A 79 18.60 -1.91 3.62
N PRO A 80 17.27 -2.06 3.49
CA PRO A 80 16.66 -2.64 2.30
C PRO A 80 16.67 -1.65 1.13
N LYS A 81 16.42 -2.16 -0.08
CA LYS A 81 16.04 -1.31 -1.21
C LYS A 81 14.61 -0.82 -1.01
N VAL A 82 14.34 0.43 -1.35
CA VAL A 82 13.01 1.02 -1.17
C VAL A 82 12.53 1.72 -2.43
N THR A 83 11.35 1.32 -2.92
CA THR A 83 10.61 2.06 -3.95
C THR A 83 9.41 2.77 -3.32
N ALA A 84 9.35 4.09 -3.46
CA ALA A 84 8.24 4.91 -3.03
C ALA A 84 7.38 5.33 -4.24
N ILE A 85 6.07 5.20 -4.12
CA ILE A 85 5.09 5.67 -5.10
C ILE A 85 4.37 6.88 -4.51
N SER A 86 4.41 8.01 -5.20
CA SER A 86 3.66 9.20 -4.79
C SER A 86 3.19 9.98 -6.01
N TYR A 87 1.89 10.25 -6.16
CA TYR A 87 1.43 11.06 -7.30
C TYR A 87 1.96 12.50 -7.24
N LYS A 88 2.12 13.06 -6.04
CA LYS A 88 2.56 14.44 -5.81
C LYS A 88 3.41 14.56 -4.55
N THR A 89 4.54 15.26 -4.68
CA THR A 89 5.37 15.71 -3.54
C THR A 89 5.24 17.23 -3.35
N GLN A 90 5.54 17.72 -2.15
CA GLN A 90 5.63 19.16 -1.88
C GLN A 90 6.96 19.75 -2.38
N HIS A 91 8.02 18.94 -2.38
CA HIS A 91 9.37 19.33 -2.77
C HIS A 91 9.97 18.30 -3.73
N PRO A 92 10.89 18.71 -4.63
CA PRO A 92 11.68 17.77 -5.41
C PRO A 92 12.48 16.84 -4.48
N ILE A 93 12.40 15.55 -4.72
CA ILE A 93 13.15 14.52 -4.00
C ILE A 93 13.96 13.76 -5.04
N SER A 94 15.27 13.67 -4.82
CA SER A 94 16.17 12.95 -5.73
C SER A 94 16.27 11.49 -5.34
N ASN A 95 16.33 10.61 -6.34
CA ASN A 95 16.69 9.21 -6.15
C ASN A 95 18.16 9.09 -5.71
N PHE A 96 18.49 8.04 -4.98
CA PHE A 96 19.85 7.72 -4.54
C PHE A 96 20.02 6.20 -4.44
N ASP A 97 21.23 5.72 -4.15
CA ASP A 97 21.46 4.28 -4.05
C ASP A 97 20.57 3.64 -2.97
N GLY A 98 19.89 2.55 -3.31
CA GLY A 98 18.91 1.90 -2.43
C GLY A 98 17.54 2.60 -2.32
N PHE A 99 17.31 3.75 -2.94
CA PHE A 99 16.01 4.45 -2.89
C PHE A 99 15.55 4.97 -4.25
N THR A 100 14.28 4.75 -4.56
CA THR A 100 13.66 5.33 -5.75
C THR A 100 12.27 5.84 -5.48
N LEU A 101 12.03 7.07 -5.89
CA LEU A 101 10.73 7.71 -5.88
C LEU A 101 10.17 7.76 -7.30
N LEU A 102 9.03 7.12 -7.51
CA LEU A 102 8.24 7.25 -8.73
C LEU A 102 7.12 8.25 -8.47
N THR A 103 7.16 9.37 -9.20
CA THR A 103 6.23 10.50 -9.02
C THR A 103 5.51 10.93 -10.29
N GLY A 104 4.33 11.53 -10.14
CA GLY A 104 3.51 12.03 -11.25
C GLY A 104 2.81 10.96 -12.09
N ARG A 105 2.80 9.71 -11.64
CA ARG A 105 2.16 8.56 -12.31
C ARG A 105 1.29 7.80 -11.31
N PHE A 106 0.15 7.28 -11.77
CA PHE A 106 -0.60 6.30 -10.98
C PHE A 106 0.15 4.98 -10.96
N PHE A 107 0.02 4.22 -9.88
CA PHE A 107 0.67 2.91 -9.76
C PHE A 107 0.25 1.98 -10.91
N GLU A 108 -1.00 2.04 -11.31
CA GLU A 108 -1.58 1.29 -12.41
C GLU A 108 -0.91 1.56 -13.77
N ASP A 109 -0.39 2.78 -13.98
CA ASP A 109 0.24 3.22 -15.23
C ASP A 109 1.74 2.91 -15.31
N ILE A 110 2.32 2.38 -14.23
CA ILE A 110 3.72 1.94 -14.23
C ILE A 110 3.77 0.50 -14.78
N PRO A 111 4.56 0.18 -15.81
CA PRO A 111 4.76 -1.21 -16.21
C PRO A 111 5.28 -2.08 -15.06
N SER A 112 4.78 -3.31 -14.93
CA SER A 112 5.30 -4.24 -13.91
C SER A 112 6.77 -4.55 -14.14
N GLU A 113 7.20 -4.61 -15.40
CA GLU A 113 8.56 -4.87 -15.82
C GLU A 113 9.50 -3.74 -15.38
N GLU A 114 9.03 -2.49 -15.40
CA GLU A 114 9.77 -1.33 -14.87
C GLU A 114 10.04 -1.51 -13.36
N LEU A 115 9.05 -1.97 -12.60
CA LEU A 115 9.17 -2.20 -11.16
C LEU A 115 10.08 -3.38 -10.83
N ILE A 116 9.99 -4.48 -11.59
CA ILE A 116 10.79 -5.70 -11.36
C ILE A 116 12.25 -5.49 -11.79
N GLN A 117 12.48 -5.00 -13.02
CA GLN A 117 13.83 -4.91 -13.58
C GLN A 117 14.71 -3.90 -12.85
N SER A 118 14.11 -2.85 -12.30
CA SER A 118 14.87 -1.77 -11.68
C SER A 118 15.32 -2.13 -10.25
N TYR A 119 14.55 -2.92 -9.49
CA TYR A 119 14.81 -3.12 -8.04
C TYR A 119 14.61 -4.55 -7.53
N GLY A 120 14.19 -5.49 -8.38
CA GLY A 120 13.86 -6.87 -8.02
C GLY A 120 12.43 -7.01 -7.49
N GLU A 121 12.04 -8.25 -7.21
CA GLU A 121 10.73 -8.57 -6.61
C GLU A 121 10.62 -8.01 -5.19
N VAL A 122 9.42 -7.58 -4.83
CA VAL A 122 9.10 -6.88 -3.57
C VAL A 122 8.72 -7.89 -2.48
N SER A 123 9.33 -7.81 -1.30
CA SER A 123 8.99 -8.65 -0.14
C SER A 123 7.97 -7.98 0.80
N VAL A 124 7.99 -6.65 0.89
CA VAL A 124 7.05 -5.90 1.74
C VAL A 124 6.40 -4.76 0.97
N PHE A 125 5.08 -4.73 0.96
CA PHE A 125 4.29 -3.60 0.47
C PHE A 125 3.65 -2.88 1.64
N THR A 126 3.62 -1.55 1.59
CA THR A 126 2.86 -0.71 2.52
C THR A 126 1.94 0.22 1.75
N ASP A 127 0.69 0.30 2.17
CA ASP A 127 -0.30 1.23 1.60
C ASP A 127 -1.01 1.94 2.73
N PHE A 128 -0.42 3.06 3.14
CA PHE A 128 -0.95 3.92 4.19
C PHE A 128 -1.87 4.96 3.56
N TRP A 129 -3.14 4.60 3.35
CA TRP A 129 -4.12 5.45 2.66
C TRP A 129 -3.58 5.97 1.31
N GLY A 130 -2.96 5.09 0.55
CA GLY A 130 -2.31 5.39 -0.71
C GLY A 130 -3.05 4.74 -1.87
N VAL A 131 -2.34 3.99 -2.71
CA VAL A 131 -2.82 3.53 -4.03
C VAL A 131 -4.20 2.86 -3.93
N MET A 132 -4.38 1.89 -3.04
CA MET A 132 -5.61 1.13 -2.88
C MET A 132 -6.79 2.01 -2.42
N ALA A 133 -6.52 3.04 -1.61
CA ALA A 133 -7.54 3.97 -1.15
C ALA A 133 -7.98 4.98 -2.23
N TYR A 134 -7.20 5.15 -3.30
CA TYR A 134 -7.48 6.10 -4.39
C TYR A 134 -7.76 5.46 -5.76
N THR A 135 -7.48 4.18 -5.93
CA THR A 135 -7.64 3.48 -7.22
C THR A 135 -9.11 3.31 -7.62
N LYS A 136 -9.36 3.39 -8.94
CA LYS A 136 -10.64 2.99 -9.55
C LYS A 136 -10.68 1.51 -9.93
N THR A 137 -9.55 0.81 -9.81
CA THR A 137 -9.34 -0.56 -10.28
C THR A 137 -8.56 -1.38 -9.24
N PRO A 138 -9.10 -1.59 -8.02
CA PRO A 138 -8.39 -2.28 -6.94
C PRO A 138 -7.97 -3.71 -7.29
N HIS A 139 -8.76 -4.39 -8.13
CA HIS A 139 -8.41 -5.71 -8.66
C HIS A 139 -7.15 -5.69 -9.55
N LEU A 140 -6.91 -4.64 -10.33
CA LEU A 140 -5.68 -4.51 -11.13
C LEU A 140 -4.48 -4.17 -10.26
N VAL A 141 -4.68 -3.31 -9.24
CA VAL A 141 -3.64 -3.02 -8.24
C VAL A 141 -3.21 -4.30 -7.56
N LEU A 142 -4.15 -5.12 -7.08
CA LEU A 142 -3.85 -6.37 -6.38
C LEU A 142 -3.18 -7.40 -7.30
N LYS A 143 -3.67 -7.58 -8.54
CA LYS A 143 -2.99 -8.42 -9.55
C LYS A 143 -1.54 -7.98 -9.77
N LYS A 144 -1.32 -6.66 -9.84
CA LYS A 144 0.00 -6.11 -10.05
C LYS A 144 0.92 -6.30 -8.84
N VAL A 145 0.41 -6.13 -7.62
CA VAL A 145 1.13 -6.45 -6.38
C VAL A 145 1.59 -7.90 -6.42
N LEU A 146 0.69 -8.86 -6.68
CA LEU A 146 1.06 -10.29 -6.76
C LEU A 146 2.09 -10.58 -7.86
N LYS A 147 1.99 -9.91 -9.01
CA LYS A 147 2.94 -10.08 -10.12
C LYS A 147 4.36 -9.63 -9.76
N ILE A 148 4.52 -8.55 -8.99
CA ILE A 148 5.83 -7.99 -8.65
C ILE A 148 6.35 -8.42 -7.27
N ALA A 149 5.54 -9.16 -6.52
CA ALA A 149 5.86 -9.69 -5.20
C ALA A 149 6.83 -10.89 -5.27
N GLN A 150 7.60 -11.07 -4.21
CA GLN A 150 8.27 -12.34 -3.88
C GLN A 150 7.24 -13.38 -3.40
N ASN A 151 7.64 -14.64 -3.25
CA ASN A 151 6.72 -15.70 -2.80
C ASN A 151 6.27 -15.55 -1.35
N ASP A 152 7.13 -15.05 -0.46
CA ASP A 152 6.86 -14.88 0.97
C ASP A 152 6.48 -13.43 1.33
N PHE A 153 5.96 -12.69 0.35
CA PHE A 153 5.61 -11.30 0.48
C PHE A 153 4.54 -11.07 1.57
N ILE A 154 4.49 -9.82 2.04
CA ILE A 154 3.40 -9.33 2.86
C ILE A 154 2.99 -7.93 2.41
N TYR A 155 1.69 -7.70 2.31
CA TYR A 155 1.13 -6.41 1.95
C TYR A 155 0.31 -5.83 3.11
N PHE A 156 0.84 -4.79 3.74
CA PHE A 156 0.20 -4.04 4.80
C PHE A 156 -0.66 -2.92 4.21
N LEU A 157 -1.97 -3.00 4.45
CA LEU A 157 -2.94 -2.03 3.98
C LEU A 157 -3.64 -1.36 5.17
N LYS A 158 -3.62 -0.02 5.20
CA LYS A 158 -4.29 0.73 6.25
C LYS A 158 -5.79 0.83 5.98
N VAL A 159 -6.62 0.33 6.89
CA VAL A 159 -8.07 0.17 6.68
C VAL A 159 -8.94 1.08 7.54
N SER A 160 -8.53 1.40 8.77
CA SER A 160 -9.15 2.18 9.88
C SER A 160 -10.66 2.53 9.88
N SER A 161 -11.29 2.24 11.01
CA SER A 161 -12.72 2.35 11.34
C SER A 161 -13.27 3.76 11.61
N VAL A 162 -12.43 4.80 11.75
CA VAL A 162 -12.91 6.13 12.20
C VAL A 162 -13.08 7.13 11.06
N ARG A 163 -12.56 6.85 9.84
CA ARG A 163 -12.61 7.78 8.68
C ARG A 163 -11.97 7.23 7.39
N SER A 164 -11.88 5.93 7.19
CA SER A 164 -11.26 5.40 5.97
C SER A 164 -12.32 5.02 4.94
N SER A 165 -12.15 5.55 3.73
CA SER A 165 -12.96 5.10 2.61
C SER A 165 -12.86 3.63 2.29
N LEU A 166 -11.79 2.93 2.67
CA LEU A 166 -11.69 1.51 2.37
C LEU A 166 -12.76 0.70 3.12
N ASN A 167 -13.10 1.12 4.34
CA ASN A 167 -14.20 0.54 5.11
C ASN A 167 -15.57 0.97 4.58
N ASP A 168 -15.67 2.21 4.09
CA ASP A 168 -16.91 2.72 3.48
C ASP A 168 -17.12 2.25 2.03
N SER A 169 -16.10 1.63 1.42
CA SER A 169 -16.17 1.13 0.05
C SER A 169 -16.81 -0.26 0.03
N THR A 170 -17.65 -0.50 -0.97
CA THR A 170 -18.43 -1.73 -1.08
C THR A 170 -18.26 -2.42 -2.43
N VAL A 171 -18.53 -3.72 -2.45
CA VAL A 171 -18.51 -4.57 -3.64
C VAL A 171 -19.84 -5.30 -3.75
N LEU A 172 -20.53 -5.10 -4.86
CA LEU A 172 -21.72 -5.87 -5.25
C LEU A 172 -21.28 -7.18 -5.92
N LEU A 173 -21.57 -8.29 -5.25
CA LEU A 173 -21.26 -9.64 -5.73
C LEU A 173 -22.24 -10.09 -6.83
N GLN A 174 -21.88 -11.15 -7.54
CA GLN A 174 -22.70 -11.70 -8.64
C GLN A 174 -24.07 -12.22 -8.17
N ASN A 175 -24.18 -12.65 -6.91
CA ASN A 175 -25.44 -13.09 -6.30
C ASN A 175 -26.32 -11.93 -5.80
N GLY A 176 -25.92 -10.68 -6.02
CA GLY A 176 -26.64 -9.48 -5.60
C GLY A 176 -26.38 -9.05 -4.15
N VAL A 177 -25.57 -9.78 -3.39
CA VAL A 177 -25.16 -9.38 -2.04
C VAL A 177 -24.10 -8.28 -2.13
N GLU A 178 -24.23 -7.25 -1.29
CA GLU A 178 -23.23 -6.18 -1.15
C GLU A 178 -22.42 -6.41 0.11
N ILE A 179 -21.09 -6.40 -0.02
CA ILE A 179 -20.14 -6.56 1.09
C ILE A 179 -19.14 -5.40 1.10
N SER A 180 -18.40 -5.22 2.21
CA SER A 180 -17.30 -4.24 2.24
C SER A 180 -16.17 -4.65 1.29
N LEU A 181 -15.38 -3.69 0.81
CA LEU A 181 -14.19 -3.98 0.01
C LEU A 181 -13.17 -4.83 0.80
N VAL A 182 -13.09 -4.62 2.12
CA VAL A 182 -12.23 -5.39 3.01
C VAL A 182 -12.67 -6.84 3.10
N ASP A 183 -13.98 -7.09 3.22
CA ASP A 183 -14.52 -8.44 3.23
C ASP A 183 -14.40 -9.11 1.86
N TRP A 184 -14.47 -8.35 0.77
CA TRP A 184 -14.20 -8.87 -0.56
C TRP A 184 -12.79 -9.46 -0.67
N PHE A 185 -11.76 -8.81 -0.11
CA PHE A 185 -10.41 -9.40 -0.08
C PHE A 185 -10.39 -10.78 0.59
N LYS A 186 -11.18 -10.97 1.66
CA LYS A 186 -11.28 -12.25 2.39
C LYS A 186 -11.99 -13.35 1.59
N THR A 187 -12.76 -12.98 0.56
CA THR A 187 -13.43 -13.95 -0.31
C THR A 187 -12.56 -14.48 -1.45
N ILE A 188 -11.39 -13.88 -1.70
CA ILE A 188 -10.55 -14.24 -2.84
C ILE A 188 -9.78 -15.53 -2.54
N PRO A 189 -10.00 -16.63 -3.30
CA PRO A 189 -9.29 -17.88 -3.06
C PRO A 189 -7.77 -17.73 -3.21
N GLY A 190 -7.04 -18.24 -2.23
CA GLY A 190 -5.57 -18.22 -2.21
C GLY A 190 -4.95 -16.98 -1.56
N LEU A 191 -5.73 -15.94 -1.26
CA LEU A 191 -5.30 -14.86 -0.38
C LEU A 191 -5.54 -15.23 1.08
N GLU A 192 -4.60 -14.84 1.92
CA GLU A 192 -4.72 -14.90 3.37
C GLU A 192 -4.75 -13.47 3.91
N ILE A 193 -5.74 -13.18 4.74
CA ILE A 193 -5.97 -11.84 5.30
C ILE A 193 -5.91 -11.92 6.82
N SER A 194 -4.94 -11.21 7.40
CA SER A 194 -4.82 -11.06 8.85
C SER A 194 -5.23 -9.66 9.26
N MET A 195 -6.16 -9.57 10.23
CA MET A 195 -6.56 -8.28 10.81
C MET A 195 -5.51 -7.83 11.83
N ILE A 196 -5.10 -6.58 11.74
CA ILE A 196 -4.21 -5.92 12.68
C ILE A 196 -5.05 -4.87 13.40
N ASN A 197 -5.47 -5.20 14.63
CA ASN A 197 -6.30 -4.31 15.44
C ASN A 197 -5.41 -3.56 16.43
N LEU A 198 -5.39 -2.23 16.31
CA LEU A 198 -4.50 -1.38 17.09
C LEU A 198 -5.38 -0.46 17.92
N GLU A 199 -5.41 -0.69 19.23
CA GLU A 199 -6.35 -0.08 20.19
C GLU A 199 -6.48 1.45 20.01
N SER A 200 -5.39 2.14 19.68
CA SER A 200 -5.35 3.60 19.53
C SER A 200 -5.30 4.10 18.08
N PHE A 201 -5.03 3.22 17.11
CA PHE A 201 -4.73 3.60 15.72
C PHE A 201 -5.73 3.04 14.70
N GLY A 202 -6.70 2.26 15.17
CA GLY A 202 -7.73 1.62 14.35
C GLY A 202 -7.20 0.37 13.67
N GLU A 203 -7.78 0.03 12.51
CA GLU A 203 -7.53 -1.25 11.85
C GLU A 203 -6.56 -1.11 10.68
N ALA A 204 -5.78 -2.16 10.46
CA ALA A 204 -5.06 -2.45 9.23
C ALA A 204 -5.25 -3.93 8.89
N ILE A 205 -4.88 -4.31 7.68
CA ILE A 205 -4.83 -5.72 7.29
C ILE A 205 -3.45 -6.04 6.72
N ALA A 206 -3.00 -7.27 6.94
CA ALA A 206 -1.90 -7.87 6.20
C ALA A 206 -2.48 -8.88 5.20
N ILE A 207 -2.05 -8.77 3.96
CA ILE A 207 -2.40 -9.66 2.86
C ILE A 207 -1.17 -10.48 2.48
N THR A 208 -1.31 -11.80 2.47
CA THR A 208 -0.29 -12.76 2.02
C THR A 208 -0.92 -13.76 1.05
N ALA A 209 -0.11 -14.57 0.39
CA ALA A 209 -0.58 -15.71 -0.40
C ALA A 209 0.44 -16.86 -0.35
N ASN A 210 -0.03 -18.09 -0.11
CA ASN A 210 0.84 -19.27 -0.11
C ASN A 210 1.47 -19.54 -1.49
N ASN A 211 0.73 -19.25 -2.56
CA ASN A 211 1.23 -19.32 -3.92
C ASN A 211 0.55 -18.25 -4.78
N LYS A 212 1.23 -17.11 -4.92
CA LYS A 212 0.72 -15.93 -5.64
C LYS A 212 0.36 -16.19 -7.11
N GLU A 213 1.01 -17.17 -7.74
CA GLU A 213 0.79 -17.50 -9.16
C GLU A 213 -0.57 -18.18 -9.43
N PHE A 214 -1.19 -18.77 -8.41
CA PHE A 214 -2.51 -19.41 -8.53
C PHE A 214 -3.66 -18.55 -8.00
N VAL A 215 -3.38 -17.34 -7.53
CA VAL A 215 -4.42 -16.44 -7.02
C VAL A 215 -5.13 -15.77 -8.18
N GLU A 216 -6.41 -16.10 -8.37
CA GLU A 216 -7.27 -15.47 -9.36
C GLU A 216 -8.06 -14.31 -8.76
N ILE A 217 -7.64 -13.07 -9.01
CA ILE A 217 -8.35 -11.87 -8.53
C ILE A 217 -9.59 -11.59 -9.42
N PRO A 218 -10.82 -11.58 -8.87
CA PRO A 218 -12.02 -11.24 -9.61
C PRO A 218 -11.97 -9.82 -10.21
N LEU A 219 -12.52 -9.65 -11.41
CA LEU A 219 -12.59 -8.36 -12.10
C LEU A 219 -13.70 -7.51 -11.48
N LEU A 220 -13.35 -6.27 -11.13
CA LEU A 220 -14.29 -5.30 -10.58
C LEU A 220 -14.55 -4.17 -11.57
N GLU A 221 -15.80 -3.76 -11.69
CA GLU A 221 -16.22 -2.54 -12.38
C GLU A 221 -16.57 -1.47 -11.34
N LEU A 222 -16.11 -0.23 -11.54
CA LEU A 222 -16.49 0.89 -10.71
C LEU A 222 -17.92 1.33 -11.03
N ILE A 223 -18.79 1.38 -10.01
CA ILE A 223 -20.17 1.87 -10.13
C ILE A 223 -20.24 3.35 -9.79
N SER A 224 -19.69 3.75 -8.64
CA SER A 224 -19.77 5.13 -8.16
C SER A 224 -18.63 5.48 -7.21
N ILE A 225 -18.40 6.79 -7.05
CA ILE A 225 -17.44 7.38 -6.11
C ILE A 225 -18.22 8.35 -5.21
N ASN A 226 -17.96 8.30 -3.91
CA ASN A 226 -18.39 9.28 -2.91
C ASN A 226 -17.19 10.13 -2.48
N ASP A 227 -17.10 11.32 -3.05
CA ASP A 227 -16.01 12.28 -2.77
C ASP A 227 -16.25 13.14 -1.51
N ASN A 228 -17.34 12.91 -0.78
CA ASN A 228 -17.62 13.63 0.48
C ASN A 228 -16.82 13.07 1.68
N VAL A 229 -16.14 11.94 1.49
CA VAL A 229 -15.21 11.35 2.46
C VAL A 229 -13.79 11.38 1.88
N MET A 230 -12.78 11.43 2.73
CA MET A 230 -11.37 11.47 2.32
C MET A 230 -10.56 10.39 3.05
N PRO A 231 -9.92 9.45 2.33
CA PRO A 231 -9.96 9.27 0.86
C PRO A 231 -11.40 8.99 0.36
N PRO A 232 -11.70 9.07 -0.96
CA PRO A 232 -13.06 8.83 -1.46
C PRO A 232 -13.51 7.38 -1.28
N ALA A 233 -14.77 7.16 -0.91
CA ALA A 233 -15.38 5.82 -0.86
C ALA A 233 -15.88 5.41 -2.25
N ARG A 234 -15.84 4.12 -2.56
CA ARG A 234 -16.18 3.60 -3.89
C ARG A 234 -17.12 2.42 -3.80
N LYS A 235 -18.02 2.32 -4.77
CA LYS A 235 -18.84 1.14 -4.97
C LYS A 235 -18.38 0.43 -6.23
N PHE A 236 -18.15 -0.88 -6.11
CA PHE A 236 -17.73 -1.73 -7.21
C PHE A 236 -18.75 -2.85 -7.48
N LYS A 237 -18.65 -3.48 -8.64
CA LYS A 237 -19.40 -4.70 -9.00
C LYS A 237 -18.45 -5.77 -9.49
N VAL A 238 -18.64 -7.01 -9.04
CA VAL A 238 -17.94 -8.16 -9.62
C VAL A 238 -18.54 -8.49 -10.98
N VAL A 239 -17.72 -8.40 -12.02
CA VAL A 239 -18.15 -8.64 -13.41
C VAL A 239 -17.59 -9.95 -13.98
N VAL A 240 -16.43 -10.41 -13.48
CA VAL A 240 -15.79 -11.67 -13.91
C VAL A 240 -15.06 -12.30 -12.72
N GLY A 241 -15.00 -13.63 -12.65
CA GLY A 241 -14.31 -14.39 -11.61
C GLY A 241 -15.29 -15.08 -10.66
N LYS A 242 -14.82 -16.14 -10.01
CA LYS A 242 -15.57 -16.84 -8.96
C LYS A 242 -15.26 -16.22 -7.61
N ILE A 243 -16.26 -16.23 -6.74
CA ILE A 243 -16.19 -15.87 -5.33
C ILE A 243 -16.66 -17.08 -4.56
#